data_AF-A0AAV8W4C8-F1
#
_entry.id   AF-A0AAV8W4C8-F1
#
_cell.length_a   1.000
_cell.length_b   1.000
_cell.length_c   1.000
_cell.angle_alpha   90.00
_cell.angle_beta   90.00
_cell.angle_gamma   90.00
#
_symmetry.space_group_name_H-M   'P 1'
#
loop_
_entity.id
_entity.type
_entity.pdbx_description
1 polymer ?
#
loop_
_entity_poly.entity_id
_entity_poly.type
_entity_poly.pdbx_seq_one_letter_code
_entity_poly.pdbx_strand_id
1 'polypeptide(L)'
;MEKVVLGTIMAKQFLDPTTLFHSDIDEAMQRVGLCITTLKRFNRIFIIYKSNLKRFFRNEAIETWNFHPVMIFGRLIGFLRRLETIQWFFHTVLEFNKLQKVEIGGIKGRLLSARIVRVFEEFQQCFSTFSGKSYDVLDPDDTSFITEFEQFKQKILEMDTKLAAILCQAFEDCSNLESIFKVSHL
;
A
#
# COMPACT_ATOMS: atom_id res chain seq x y z
N MET A 1 -13.38 25.19 4.04
CA MET A 1 -12.30 24.50 4.76
C MET A 1 -12.85 23.44 5.71
N GLU A 2 -13.84 23.79 6.54
CA GLU A 2 -14.53 22.90 7.49
C GLU A 2 -15.02 21.56 6.90
N LYS A 3 -15.67 21.55 5.73
CA LYS A 3 -16.12 20.30 5.07
C LYS A 3 -15.00 19.36 4.62
N VAL A 4 -13.81 19.88 4.33
CA VAL A 4 -12.62 19.07 3.93
C VAL A 4 -12.01 18.38 5.15
N VAL A 5 -11.96 19.11 6.28
CA VAL A 5 -11.54 18.56 7.57
C VAL A 5 -12.50 17.46 8.01
N LEU A 6 -13.81 17.69 7.89
CA LEU A 6 -14.85 16.72 8.21
C LEU A 6 -14.69 15.40 7.42
N GLY A 7 -14.39 15.48 6.11
CA GLY A 7 -14.18 14.30 5.27
C GLY A 7 -12.98 13.44 5.69
N THR A 8 -11.90 14.06 6.17
CA THR A 8 -10.73 13.34 6.69
C THR A 8 -11.06 12.65 8.01
N ILE A 9 -11.83 13.30 8.89
CA ILE A 9 -12.28 12.73 10.17
C ILE A 9 -13.19 11.52 9.93
N MET A 10 -14.16 11.63 9.02
CA MET A 10 -15.04 10.52 8.65
C MET A 10 -14.27 9.34 8.07
N ALA A 11 -13.28 9.59 7.21
CA ALA A 11 -12.42 8.54 6.68
C ALA A 11 -11.60 7.84 7.77
N LYS A 12 -11.03 8.60 8.72
CA LYS A 12 -10.31 8.03 9.87
C LYS A 12 -11.21 7.18 10.76
N GLN A 13 -12.43 7.62 11.04
CA GLN A 13 -13.41 6.84 11.82
C GLN A 13 -13.81 5.54 11.11
N PHE A 14 -14.01 5.59 9.79
CA PHE A 14 -14.36 4.43 8.99
C PHE A 14 -13.21 3.40 8.88
N LEU A 15 -11.97 3.89 8.79
CA LEU A 15 -10.79 3.04 8.69
C LEU A 15 -10.35 2.49 10.04
N ASP A 16 -10.59 3.24 11.12
CA ASP A 16 -10.15 2.95 12.48
C ASP A 16 -8.64 2.62 12.57
N PRO A 17 -7.79 3.61 12.90
CA PRO A 17 -6.34 3.41 12.92
C PRO A 17 -5.90 2.34 13.94
N THR A 18 -6.71 2.04 14.96
CA THR A 18 -6.33 1.07 16.01
C THR A 18 -6.47 -0.37 15.54
N THR A 19 -7.44 -0.64 14.67
CA THR A 19 -7.74 -1.99 14.17
C THR A 19 -7.25 -2.22 12.75
N LEU A 20 -6.90 -1.17 12.01
CA LEU A 20 -6.59 -1.24 10.57
C LEU A 20 -5.57 -2.33 10.18
N PHE A 21 -4.48 -2.48 10.93
CA PHE A 21 -3.44 -3.48 10.65
C PHE A 21 -3.69 -4.86 11.28
N HIS A 22 -4.73 -4.98 12.09
CA HIS A 22 -5.08 -6.20 12.83
C HIS A 22 -6.40 -6.84 12.36
N SER A 23 -7.21 -6.10 11.59
CA SER A 23 -8.38 -6.64 10.91
C SER A 23 -8.00 -7.54 9.74
N ASP A 24 -8.97 -8.28 9.23
CA ASP A 24 -8.82 -9.03 7.99
C ASP A 24 -8.27 -8.13 6.86
N ILE A 25 -7.24 -8.61 6.16
CA ILE A 25 -6.49 -7.78 5.20
C ILE A 25 -7.35 -7.48 3.96
N ASP A 26 -8.18 -8.42 3.52
CA ASP A 26 -9.06 -8.20 2.37
C ASP A 26 -10.12 -7.14 2.71
N GLU A 27 -10.73 -7.22 3.89
CA GLU A 27 -11.66 -6.20 4.39
C GLU A 27 -10.96 -4.83 4.54
N ALA A 28 -9.81 -4.78 5.19
CA ALA A 28 -9.04 -3.55 5.39
C ALA A 28 -8.67 -2.89 4.06
N MET A 29 -8.21 -3.68 3.08
CA MET A 29 -7.84 -3.22 1.76
C MET A 29 -9.04 -2.67 0.98
N GLN A 30 -10.22 -3.30 1.10
CA GLN A 30 -11.46 -2.78 0.52
C GLN A 30 -11.84 -1.41 1.11
N ARG A 31 -11.77 -1.28 2.45
CA ARG A 31 -12.06 -0.01 3.14
C ARG A 31 -11.09 1.10 2.71
N VAL A 32 -9.78 0.80 2.68
CA VAL A 32 -8.75 1.74 2.20
C VAL A 32 -8.98 2.13 0.74
N GLY A 33 -9.27 1.16 -0.13
CA GLY A 33 -9.55 1.39 -1.55
C GLY A 33 -10.78 2.28 -1.79
N LEU A 34 -11.83 2.10 -0.99
CA LEU A 34 -13.02 2.96 -1.02
C LEU A 34 -12.69 4.40 -0.63
N CYS A 35 -11.91 4.60 0.45
CA CYS A 35 -11.46 5.92 0.87
C CYS A 35 -10.61 6.60 -0.22
N ILE A 36 -9.61 5.91 -0.77
CA ILE A 36 -8.76 6.42 -1.86
C ILE A 36 -9.61 6.85 -3.05
N THR A 37 -10.52 5.98 -3.50
CA THR A 37 -11.39 6.26 -4.65
C THR A 37 -12.27 7.48 -4.42
N THR A 38 -12.86 7.58 -3.23
CA THR A 38 -13.73 8.70 -2.83
C THR A 38 -12.95 10.01 -2.79
N LEU A 39 -11.76 10.01 -2.18
CA LEU A 39 -10.91 11.20 -2.10
C LEU A 39 -10.40 11.66 -3.47
N LYS A 40 -9.98 10.72 -4.33
CA LYS A 40 -9.60 11.01 -5.73
C LYS A 40 -10.77 11.60 -6.52
N ARG A 41 -11.99 11.06 -6.34
CA ARG A 41 -13.21 11.56 -6.99
C ARG A 41 -13.54 12.97 -6.52
N PHE A 42 -13.48 13.23 -5.21
CA PHE A 42 -13.67 14.56 -4.65
C PHE A 42 -12.67 15.57 -5.24
N ASN A 43 -11.39 15.24 -5.26
CA ASN A 43 -10.36 16.12 -5.81
C ASN A 43 -10.59 16.40 -7.31
N ARG A 44 -10.97 15.38 -8.09
CA ARG A 44 -11.31 15.54 -9.50
C ARG A 44 -12.50 16.48 -9.70
N ILE A 45 -13.58 16.30 -8.93
CA ILE A 45 -14.76 17.16 -8.98
C ILE A 45 -14.36 18.60 -8.64
N PHE A 46 -13.61 18.81 -7.57
CA PHE A 46 -13.14 20.13 -7.18
C PHE A 46 -12.36 20.82 -8.31
N ILE A 47 -11.41 20.13 -8.94
CA ILE A 47 -10.63 20.66 -10.07
C ILE A 47 -11.55 21.03 -11.25
N ILE A 48 -12.53 20.19 -11.58
CA ILE A 48 -13.49 20.46 -12.65
C ILE A 48 -14.29 21.73 -12.34
N TYR A 49 -14.85 21.85 -11.14
CA TYR A 49 -15.62 23.04 -10.74
C TYR A 49 -14.75 24.30 -10.74
N LYS A 50 -13.52 24.20 -10.20
CA LYS A 50 -12.57 25.31 -10.20
C LYS A 50 -12.29 25.82 -11.62
N SER A 51 -12.05 24.92 -12.57
CA SER A 51 -11.78 25.28 -13.97
C SER A 51 -13.00 25.83 -14.70
N ASN A 52 -14.22 25.55 -14.21
CA ASN A 52 -15.48 25.96 -14.84
C ASN A 52 -16.19 27.12 -14.11
N LEU A 53 -15.57 27.74 -13.09
CA LEU A 53 -16.15 28.85 -12.29
C LEU A 53 -16.82 29.92 -13.16
N LYS A 54 -16.17 30.33 -14.26
CA LYS A 54 -16.69 31.34 -15.19
C LYS A 54 -18.04 30.99 -15.83
N ARG A 55 -18.38 29.70 -15.95
CA ARG A 55 -19.65 29.26 -16.55
C ARG A 55 -20.84 29.43 -15.60
N PHE A 56 -20.59 29.52 -14.30
CA PHE A 56 -21.63 29.59 -13.27
C PHE A 56 -22.04 31.02 -12.92
N PHE A 57 -21.20 32.03 -13.22
CA PHE A 57 -21.47 33.43 -12.93
C PHE A 57 -21.42 34.23 -14.25
N ARG A 58 -22.59 34.49 -14.84
CA ARG A 58 -22.70 35.10 -16.17
C ARG A 58 -22.63 36.63 -16.16
N ASN A 59 -22.99 37.28 -15.05
CA ASN A 59 -23.19 38.73 -14.96
C ASN A 59 -22.54 39.39 -13.72
N GLU A 60 -21.66 38.71 -13.00
CA GLU A 60 -20.97 39.23 -11.80
C GLU A 60 -19.45 39.17 -11.98
N ALA A 61 -18.74 40.13 -11.38
CA ALA A 61 -17.28 40.07 -11.30
C ALA A 61 -16.87 38.88 -10.43
N ILE A 62 -16.27 37.86 -11.05
CA ILE A 62 -15.92 36.62 -10.36
C ILE A 62 -14.58 36.80 -9.66
N GLU A 63 -14.56 36.68 -8.34
CA GLU A 63 -13.33 36.38 -7.62
C GLU A 63 -12.86 34.97 -8.00
N THR A 64 -11.89 34.90 -8.91
CA THR A 64 -11.28 33.62 -9.27
C THR A 64 -10.58 33.03 -8.06
N TRP A 65 -10.80 31.74 -7.79
CA TRP A 65 -10.07 30.99 -6.77
C TRP A 65 -8.59 30.84 -7.18
N ASN A 66 -7.79 31.87 -6.93
CA ASN A 66 -6.39 31.99 -7.32
C ASN A 66 -5.42 31.36 -6.31
N PHE A 67 -5.91 30.79 -5.22
CA PHE A 67 -5.07 30.04 -4.27
C PHE A 67 -4.50 28.76 -4.89
N HIS A 68 -3.27 28.43 -4.48
CA HIS A 68 -2.65 27.15 -4.81
C HIS A 68 -3.38 26.01 -4.08
N PRO A 69 -3.80 24.91 -4.75
CA PRO A 69 -4.61 23.84 -4.12
C PRO A 69 -3.98 23.26 -2.84
N VAL A 70 -2.66 23.17 -2.77
CA VAL A 70 -1.94 22.67 -1.58
C VAL A 70 -2.21 23.51 -0.33
N MET A 71 -2.50 24.81 -0.46
CA MET A 71 -2.82 25.67 0.69
C MET A 71 -4.12 25.27 1.40
N ILE A 72 -5.05 24.64 0.68
CA ILE A 72 -6.36 24.24 1.22
C ILE A 72 -6.45 22.73 1.39
N PHE A 73 -5.80 21.97 0.51
CA PHE A 73 -5.88 20.52 0.46
C PHE A 73 -4.59 19.81 0.89
N GLY A 74 -3.58 20.52 1.40
CA GLY A 74 -2.29 19.92 1.78
C GLY A 74 -2.45 18.71 2.69
N ARG A 75 -3.22 18.85 3.77
CA ARG A 75 -3.52 17.75 4.70
C ARG A 75 -4.30 16.60 4.04
N LEU A 76 -5.26 16.91 3.16
CA LEU A 76 -6.02 15.90 2.42
C LEU A 76 -5.14 15.11 1.44
N ILE A 77 -4.22 15.80 0.76
CA ILE A 77 -3.24 15.20 -0.16
C ILE A 77 -2.26 14.32 0.62
N GLY A 78 -1.78 14.81 1.77
CA GLY A 78 -0.95 14.00 2.68
C GLY A 78 -1.66 12.75 3.15
N PHE A 79 -2.94 12.89 3.53
CA PHE A 79 -3.77 11.75 3.94
C PHE A 79 -4.00 10.75 2.81
N LEU A 80 -4.29 11.23 1.59
CA LEU A 80 -4.41 10.36 0.41
C LEU A 80 -3.11 9.58 0.15
N ARG A 81 -1.95 10.26 0.22
CA ARG A 81 -0.65 9.60 0.08
C ARG A 81 -0.44 8.55 1.16
N ARG A 82 -0.81 8.84 2.41
CA ARG A 82 -0.76 7.87 3.52
C ARG A 82 -1.59 6.62 3.23
N LEU A 83 -2.80 6.79 2.70
CA LEU A 83 -3.65 5.67 2.32
C LEU A 83 -3.05 4.85 1.16
N GLU A 84 -2.46 5.50 0.17
CA GLU A 84 -1.75 4.81 -0.92
C GLU A 84 -0.54 4.01 -0.41
N THR A 85 0.19 4.56 0.57
CA THR A 85 1.27 3.84 1.26
C THR A 85 0.76 2.60 1.99
N ILE A 86 -0.34 2.73 2.74
CA ILE A 86 -0.99 1.59 3.44
C ILE A 86 -1.53 0.56 2.44
N GLN A 87 -2.10 1.00 1.32
CA GLN A 87 -2.56 0.10 0.27
C GLN A 87 -1.39 -0.70 -0.33
N TRP A 88 -0.24 -0.06 -0.57
CA TRP A 88 0.98 -0.77 -1.00
C TRP A 88 1.43 -1.81 0.03
N PHE A 89 1.39 -1.45 1.31
CA PHE A 89 1.69 -2.37 2.41
C PHE A 89 0.79 -3.61 2.36
N PHE A 90 -0.54 -3.44 2.28
CA PHE A 90 -1.46 -4.59 2.21
C PHE A 90 -1.25 -5.46 0.99
N HIS A 91 -1.02 -4.89 -0.20
CA HIS A 91 -0.67 -5.69 -1.38
C HIS A 91 0.60 -6.53 -1.13
N THR A 92 1.63 -5.92 -0.54
CA THR A 92 2.87 -6.64 -0.22
C THR A 92 2.62 -7.79 0.74
N VAL A 93 1.77 -7.59 1.75
CA VAL A 93 1.39 -8.65 2.69
C VAL A 93 0.67 -9.80 1.99
N LEU A 94 -0.28 -9.49 1.11
CA LEU A 94 -0.99 -10.52 0.33
C LEU A 94 -0.05 -11.32 -0.58
N GLU A 95 0.89 -10.65 -1.25
CA GLU A 95 1.87 -11.32 -2.10
C GLU A 95 2.81 -12.23 -1.30
N PHE A 96 3.39 -11.74 -0.20
CA PHE A 96 4.29 -12.54 0.64
C PHE A 96 3.58 -13.68 1.36
N ASN A 97 2.29 -13.55 1.70
CA ASN A 97 1.51 -14.64 2.28
C ASN A 97 1.35 -15.85 1.34
N LYS A 98 1.52 -15.67 0.03
CA LYS A 98 1.52 -16.80 -0.92
C LYS A 98 2.71 -17.75 -0.67
N LEU A 99 3.84 -17.22 -0.19
CA LEU A 99 5.06 -18.01 0.07
C LEU A 99 4.85 -19.12 1.09
N GLN A 100 3.85 -19.01 1.97
CA GLN A 100 3.51 -20.04 2.95
C GLN A 100 3.23 -21.41 2.28
N LYS A 101 2.71 -21.39 1.05
CA LYS A 101 2.29 -22.60 0.32
C LYS A 101 3.25 -22.98 -0.80
N VAL A 102 4.33 -22.22 -1.00
CA VAL A 102 5.26 -22.41 -2.11
C VAL A 102 6.23 -23.54 -1.77
N GLU A 103 6.27 -24.56 -2.63
CA GLU A 103 7.22 -25.66 -2.55
C GLU A 103 7.90 -25.89 -3.90
N ILE A 104 9.23 -25.88 -3.90
CA ILE A 104 10.03 -26.22 -5.08
C ILE A 104 10.23 -27.74 -5.12
N GLY A 105 9.91 -28.36 -6.25
CA GLY A 105 10.18 -29.77 -6.53
C GLY A 105 11.60 -30.05 -7.03
N GLY A 106 11.91 -31.31 -7.33
CA GLY A 106 13.21 -31.71 -7.89
C GLY A 106 14.30 -31.99 -6.85
N ILE A 107 15.51 -32.29 -7.32
CA ILE A 107 16.61 -32.84 -6.49
C ILE A 107 17.00 -31.89 -5.35
N LYS A 108 17.10 -30.58 -5.63
CA LYS A 108 17.37 -29.55 -4.62
C LYS A 108 16.10 -28.91 -4.05
N GLY A 109 14.91 -29.40 -4.42
CA GLY A 109 13.63 -28.80 -4.07
C GLY A 109 13.45 -28.58 -2.58
N ARG A 110 13.70 -29.62 -1.77
CA ARG A 110 13.63 -29.53 -0.29
C ARG A 110 14.53 -28.43 0.29
N LEU A 111 15.75 -28.27 -0.24
CA LEU A 111 16.69 -27.25 0.20
C LEU A 111 16.21 -25.85 -0.17
N LEU A 112 15.71 -25.66 -1.39
CA LEU A 112 15.23 -24.38 -1.90
C LEU A 112 13.93 -23.96 -1.20
N SER A 113 12.97 -24.88 -0.99
CA SER A 113 11.77 -24.65 -0.19
C SER A 113 12.12 -24.21 1.23
N ALA A 114 13.09 -24.86 1.88
CA ALA A 114 13.54 -24.46 3.22
C ALA A 114 14.20 -23.06 3.26
N ARG A 115 14.65 -22.52 2.12
CA ARG A 115 15.12 -21.13 2.03
C ARG A 115 13.97 -20.16 1.82
N ILE A 116 12.95 -20.53 1.05
CA ILE A 116 11.70 -19.73 0.90
C ILE A 116 11.01 -19.58 2.27
N VAL A 117 10.91 -20.67 3.04
CA VAL A 117 10.35 -20.64 4.40
C VAL A 117 11.09 -19.62 5.28
N ARG A 118 12.43 -19.58 5.23
CA ARG A 118 13.22 -18.60 5.99
C ARG A 118 12.95 -17.16 5.56
N VAL A 119 12.78 -16.90 4.26
CA VAL A 119 12.39 -15.57 3.77
C VAL A 119 10.99 -15.21 4.27
N PHE A 120 10.05 -16.16 4.27
CA PHE A 120 8.70 -15.94 4.79
C PHE A 120 8.70 -15.64 6.30
N GLU A 121 9.51 -16.34 7.09
CA GLU A 121 9.71 -16.06 8.52
C GLU A 121 10.29 -14.65 8.77
N GLU A 122 11.26 -14.23 7.97
CA GLU A 122 11.83 -12.88 8.00
C GLU A 122 10.76 -11.82 7.68
N PHE A 123 9.92 -12.09 6.67
CA PHE A 123 8.79 -11.23 6.34
C PHE A 123 7.79 -11.12 7.51
N GLN A 124 7.43 -12.24 8.14
CA GLN A 124 6.51 -12.25 9.28
C GLN A 124 7.02 -11.41 10.46
N GLN A 125 8.33 -11.41 10.72
CA GLN A 125 8.94 -10.55 11.73
C GLN A 125 8.83 -9.07 11.36
N CYS A 126 9.09 -8.73 10.09
CA CYS A 126 8.96 -7.36 9.59
C CYS A 126 7.51 -6.87 9.66
N PHE A 127 6.56 -7.71 9.24
CA PHE A 127 5.13 -7.44 9.32
C PHE A 127 4.71 -7.18 10.77
N SER A 128 5.01 -8.10 11.69
CA SER A 128 4.66 -7.97 13.11
C SER A 128 5.20 -6.68 13.75
N THR A 129 6.45 -6.34 13.41
CA THR A 129 7.08 -5.09 13.88
C THR A 129 6.38 -3.85 13.35
N PHE A 130 5.97 -3.86 12.07
CA PHE A 130 5.31 -2.72 11.43
C PHE A 130 3.82 -2.61 11.81
N SER A 131 3.12 -3.72 11.99
CA SER A 131 1.70 -3.73 12.39
C SER A 131 1.52 -3.40 13.87
N GLY A 132 2.48 -3.74 14.72
CA GLY A 132 2.44 -3.51 16.18
C GLY A 132 2.68 -2.07 16.63
N LYS A 133 2.60 -1.08 15.72
CA LYS A 133 2.79 0.33 16.07
C LYS A 133 1.57 0.86 16.84
N SER A 134 1.83 1.59 17.91
CA SER A 134 0.81 2.10 18.84
C SER A 134 0.34 3.53 18.54
N TYR A 135 0.96 4.21 17.57
CA TYR A 135 0.57 5.56 17.16
C TYR A 135 -0.46 5.54 16.02
N ASP A 136 -1.06 6.69 15.73
CA ASP A 136 -2.03 6.85 14.66
C ASP A 136 -1.37 6.76 13.28
N VAL A 137 -1.37 5.56 12.70
CA VAL A 137 -0.82 5.27 11.37
C VAL A 137 -1.51 6.04 10.24
N LEU A 138 -2.67 6.65 10.50
CA LEU A 138 -3.43 7.46 9.55
C LEU A 138 -3.13 8.96 9.65
N ASP A 139 -2.29 9.43 10.59
CA ASP A 139 -1.98 10.86 10.69
C ASP A 139 -0.99 11.31 9.59
N PRO A 140 -1.40 12.19 8.66
CA PRO A 140 -0.53 12.62 7.56
C PRO A 140 0.63 13.51 7.99
N ASP A 141 0.59 14.10 9.19
CA ASP A 141 1.64 14.99 9.68
C ASP A 141 2.72 14.23 10.46
N ASP A 142 2.48 12.96 10.83
CA ASP A 142 3.47 12.11 11.47
C ASP A 142 4.47 11.55 10.46
N THR A 143 5.69 12.10 10.49
CA THR A 143 6.80 11.69 9.62
C THR A 143 7.46 10.36 10.04
N SER A 144 7.20 9.89 11.27
CA SER A 144 7.76 8.64 11.80
C SER A 144 7.31 7.45 10.95
N PHE A 145 6.02 7.42 10.60
CA PHE A 145 5.45 6.38 9.75
C PHE A 145 6.17 6.25 8.40
N ILE A 146 6.45 7.36 7.74
CA ILE A 146 7.12 7.33 6.42
C ILE A 146 8.54 6.80 6.58
N THR A 147 9.25 7.25 7.62
CA THR A 147 10.62 6.78 7.90
C THR A 147 10.66 5.27 8.17
N GLU A 148 9.75 4.78 9.01
CA GLU A 148 9.64 3.35 9.32
C GLU A 148 9.18 2.52 8.11
N PHE A 149 8.29 3.08 7.29
CA PHE A 149 7.82 2.44 6.07
C PHE A 149 8.93 2.34 5.00
N GLU A 150 9.81 3.34 4.89
CA GLU A 150 10.98 3.25 4.02
C GLU A 150 11.93 2.13 4.48
N GLN A 151 12.12 1.95 5.80
CA GLN A 151 12.90 0.83 6.33
C GLN A 151 12.22 -0.53 6.03
N PHE A 152 10.90 -0.61 6.18
CA PHE A 152 10.13 -1.80 5.80
C PHE A 152 10.33 -2.13 4.32
N LYS A 153 10.20 -1.15 3.43
CA LYS A 153 10.45 -1.29 1.99
C LYS A 153 11.84 -1.82 1.65
N GLN A 154 12.88 -1.32 2.33
CA GLN A 154 14.24 -1.83 2.10
C GLN A 154 14.34 -3.32 2.43
N LYS A 155 13.75 -3.75 3.56
CA LYS A 155 13.71 -5.17 3.91
C LYS A 155 12.91 -6.00 2.90
N ILE A 156 11.78 -5.48 2.39
CA ILE A 156 11.04 -6.14 1.31
C ILE A 156 11.92 -6.35 0.08
N LEU A 157 12.66 -5.31 -0.35
CA LEU A 157 13.56 -5.39 -1.51
C LEU A 157 14.70 -6.41 -1.30
N GLU A 158 15.27 -6.45 -0.10
CA GLU A 158 16.28 -7.46 0.27
C GLU A 158 15.70 -8.88 0.17
N MET A 159 14.48 -9.09 0.65
CA MET A 159 13.79 -10.37 0.58
C MET A 159 13.43 -10.76 -0.86
N ASP A 160 12.94 -9.83 -1.68
CA ASP A 160 12.70 -10.05 -3.11
C ASP A 160 13.99 -10.47 -3.83
N THR A 161 15.12 -9.85 -3.49
CA THR A 161 16.43 -10.23 -4.04
C THR A 161 16.82 -11.66 -3.63
N LYS A 162 16.57 -12.04 -2.37
CA LYS A 162 16.79 -13.42 -1.88
C LYS A 162 15.91 -14.42 -2.63
N LEU A 163 14.63 -14.10 -2.85
CA LEU A 163 13.70 -14.94 -3.62
C LEU A 163 14.14 -15.08 -5.08
N ALA A 164 14.53 -13.98 -5.73
CA ALA A 164 15.04 -14.00 -7.09
C ALA A 164 16.26 -14.92 -7.22
N ALA A 165 17.20 -14.87 -6.27
CA ALA A 165 18.37 -15.76 -6.25
C ALA A 165 17.99 -17.23 -6.05
N ILE A 166 16.99 -17.52 -5.21
CA ILE A 166 16.46 -18.88 -5.01
C ILE A 166 15.84 -19.41 -6.31
N LEU A 167 15.02 -18.59 -6.98
CA LEU A 167 14.35 -18.95 -8.22
C LEU A 167 15.37 -19.17 -9.36
N CYS A 168 16.39 -18.32 -9.48
CA CYS A 168 17.45 -18.52 -10.47
C CYS A 168 18.12 -19.89 -10.30
N GLN A 169 18.45 -20.27 -9.07
CA GLN A 169 19.02 -21.60 -8.78
C GLN A 169 18.03 -22.74 -9.05
N ALA A 170 16.74 -22.54 -8.79
CA ALA A 170 15.71 -23.52 -9.13
C ALA A 170 15.64 -23.74 -10.65
N PHE A 171 15.76 -22.68 -11.45
CA PHE A 171 15.79 -22.77 -12.91
C PHE A 171 17.07 -23.44 -13.44
N GLU A 172 18.23 -23.14 -12.87
CA GLU A 172 19.51 -23.79 -13.24
C GLU A 172 19.48 -25.31 -13.01
N ASP A 173 18.72 -25.78 -12.02
CA ASP A 173 18.58 -27.19 -11.69
C ASP A 173 17.52 -27.94 -12.52
N CYS A 174 16.81 -27.23 -13.41
CA CYS A 174 15.79 -27.84 -14.27
C CYS A 174 16.46 -28.60 -15.44
N SER A 175 16.22 -29.91 -15.52
CA SER A 175 16.76 -30.77 -16.58
C SER A 175 15.82 -30.97 -17.77
N ASN A 176 14.56 -30.52 -17.67
CA ASN A 176 13.56 -30.65 -18.73
C ASN A 176 12.49 -29.55 -18.63
N LEU A 177 11.70 -29.42 -19.70
CA LEU A 177 10.66 -28.41 -19.83
C LEU A 177 9.56 -28.53 -18.77
N GLU A 178 9.21 -29.76 -18.34
CA GLU A 178 8.23 -29.99 -17.28
C GLU A 178 8.69 -29.40 -15.94
N SER A 179 9.98 -29.52 -15.62
CA SER A 179 10.56 -28.96 -14.39
C SER A 179 10.56 -27.44 -14.42
N ILE A 180 10.85 -26.84 -15.58
CA ILE A 180 10.77 -25.38 -15.80
C ILE A 180 9.34 -24.90 -15.55
N PHE A 181 8.34 -25.58 -16.12
CA PHE A 181 6.93 -25.20 -15.93
C PHE A 181 6.47 -25.29 -14.48
N LYS A 182 6.94 -26.29 -13.73
CA LYS A 182 6.66 -26.44 -12.30
C LYS A 182 7.23 -25.27 -11.48
N VAL A 183 8.41 -24.78 -11.83
CA VAL A 183 9.02 -23.61 -11.15
C VAL A 183 8.34 -22.30 -11.55
N SER A 184 7.91 -22.14 -12.80
CA SER A 184 7.26 -20.92 -13.29
C SER A 184 5.81 -20.73 -12.83
N HIS A 185 5.20 -21.76 -12.23
CA HIS A 185 3.84 -21.73 -11.69
C HIS A 185 3.79 -21.67 -10.16
N LEU A 186 4.93 -21.46 -9.51
CA LEU A 186 5.04 -21.09 -8.09
C LEU A 186 4.68 -19.62 -7.89
#